data_AF-A0A1F2QZI4-F1
#
_entry.id   AF-A0A1F2QZI4-F1
#
_cell.length_a   1.000
_cell.length_b   1.000
_cell.length_c   1.000
_cell.angle_alpha   90.00
_cell.angle_beta   90.00
_cell.angle_gamma   90.00
#
_symmetry.space_group_name_H-M   'P 1'
#
loop_
_entity.id
_entity.type
_entity.pdbx_description
1 polymer ?
#
loop_
_entity_poly.entity_id
_entity_poly.type
_entity_poly.pdbx_seq_one_letter_code
_entity_poly.pdbx_strand_id
1 'polypeptide(L)'
;MTSATLDTPAAIHNLSQMNGPMIRLLRTESLGGNAGRVKLGGRYYSCAAAHGYADPRSGRIVAFGNVQDVPPEIRKGNAEFILKVAFGGLRFFRIVQLFANDGPDGRQLSLDAREVLEESVQRWNEAPERGTTPC
;
A
#
# COMPACT_ATOMS: atom_id res chain seq x y z
N MET A 1 21.04 -13.75 8.27
CA MET A 1 20.63 -14.16 6.92
C MET A 1 20.45 -12.91 6.11
N THR A 2 21.32 -12.70 5.12
CA THR A 2 21.34 -11.54 4.23
C THR A 2 20.11 -11.58 3.34
N SER A 3 19.16 -10.66 3.58
CA SER A 3 18.04 -10.41 2.69
C SER A 3 18.62 -9.89 1.38
N ALA A 4 18.76 -10.77 0.39
CA ALA A 4 19.08 -10.37 -0.97
C ALA A 4 17.87 -9.56 -1.45
N THR A 5 18.07 -8.25 -1.57
CA THR A 5 17.12 -7.30 -2.12
C THR A 5 16.71 -7.81 -3.50
N LEU A 6 15.54 -8.43 -3.60
CA LEU A 6 15.04 -9.00 -4.83
C LEU A 6 14.57 -7.83 -5.67
N ASP A 7 15.44 -7.30 -6.54
CA ASP A 7 15.10 -6.30 -7.57
C ASP A 7 14.17 -6.91 -8.63
N THR A 8 13.03 -7.41 -8.16
CA THR A 8 12.02 -8.03 -8.98
C THR A 8 11.30 -6.93 -9.75
N PRO A 9 10.95 -7.18 -11.03
CA PRO A 9 10.10 -6.27 -11.79
C PRO A 9 8.78 -5.93 -11.07
N ALA A 10 8.27 -6.84 -10.24
CA ALA A 10 7.10 -6.63 -9.41
C ALA A 10 7.33 -5.56 -8.32
N ALA A 11 8.42 -5.63 -7.55
CA ALA A 11 8.72 -4.64 -6.51
C ALA A 11 8.90 -3.23 -7.10
N ILE A 12 9.61 -3.10 -8.22
CA ILE A 12 9.79 -1.82 -8.92
C ILE A 12 8.45 -1.26 -9.41
N HIS A 13 7.61 -2.11 -10.01
CA HIS A 13 6.26 -1.73 -10.42
C HIS A 13 5.40 -1.29 -9.23
N ASN A 14 5.47 -2.00 -8.12
CA ASN A 14 4.72 -1.70 -6.90
C ASN A 14 5.08 -0.33 -6.34
N LEU A 15 6.37 0.03 -6.36
CA LEU A 15 6.79 1.38 -5.97
C LEU A 15 6.15 2.46 -6.84
N SER A 16 6.00 2.25 -8.16
CA SER A 16 5.27 3.18 -9.02
C SER A 16 3.79 3.30 -8.61
N GLN A 17 3.13 2.16 -8.35
CA GLN A 17 1.74 2.13 -7.91
C GLN A 17 1.52 2.83 -6.55
N MET A 18 2.43 2.64 -5.61
CA MET A 18 2.39 3.30 -4.29
C MET A 18 2.68 4.80 -4.39
N ASN A 19 3.48 5.26 -5.35
CA ASN A 19 3.82 6.68 -5.48
C ASN A 19 2.83 7.51 -6.30
N GLY A 20 2.06 6.87 -7.20
CA GLY A 20 1.04 7.54 -8.00
C GLY A 20 -0.37 7.17 -7.54
N PRO A 21 -0.91 6.02 -8.00
CA PRO A 21 -2.26 5.55 -7.69
C PRO A 21 -2.65 5.57 -6.21
N MET A 22 -1.82 5.05 -5.30
CA MET A 22 -2.11 5.06 -3.86
C MET A 22 -2.23 6.49 -3.31
N ILE A 23 -1.27 7.37 -3.66
CA ILE A 23 -1.31 8.77 -3.21
C ILE A 23 -2.52 9.50 -3.78
N ARG A 24 -2.89 9.21 -5.04
CA ARG A 24 -4.09 9.78 -5.66
C ARG A 24 -5.33 9.35 -4.90
N LEU A 25 -5.51 8.04 -4.67
CA LEU A 25 -6.60 7.46 -3.91
C LEU A 25 -6.78 8.18 -2.57
N LEU A 26 -5.68 8.24 -1.81
CA LEU A 26 -5.66 8.83 -0.48
C LEU A 26 -5.93 10.35 -0.46
N ARG A 27 -5.78 11.05 -1.59
CA ARG A 27 -6.09 12.49 -1.71
C ARG A 27 -7.52 12.75 -2.18
N THR A 28 -8.05 11.89 -3.05
CA THR A 28 -9.36 12.10 -3.68
C THR A 28 -10.50 11.59 -2.82
N GLU A 29 -10.27 10.49 -2.12
CA GLU A 29 -11.25 9.96 -1.20
C GLU A 29 -11.13 10.74 0.10
N SER A 30 -12.26 11.28 0.57
CA SER A 30 -12.32 12.04 1.82
C SER A 30 -11.46 11.33 2.87
N LEU A 31 -10.54 12.07 3.49
CA LEU A 31 -9.63 11.65 4.56
C LEU A 31 -10.41 11.29 5.85
N GLY A 32 -11.57 10.65 5.72
CA GLY A 32 -12.35 10.07 6.79
C GLY A 32 -11.49 9.00 7.43
N GLY A 33 -10.86 9.37 8.54
CA GLY A 33 -9.87 8.60 9.29
C GLY A 33 -10.40 7.28 9.87
N ASN A 34 -10.83 6.37 9.02
CA ASN A 34 -11.36 5.06 9.39
C ASN A 34 -10.26 4.07 9.76
N ALA A 35 -8.98 4.39 9.52
CA ALA A 35 -7.86 3.54 9.94
C ALA A 35 -7.31 3.89 11.33
N GLY A 36 -7.92 4.86 12.02
CA GLY A 36 -7.55 5.27 13.38
C GLY A 36 -6.24 6.06 13.46
N ARG A 37 -5.48 5.84 14.54
CA ARG A 37 -4.21 6.53 14.81
C ARG A 37 -3.09 5.52 15.08
N VAL A 38 -1.85 5.96 14.91
CA VAL A 38 -0.64 5.18 15.23
C VAL A 38 0.35 6.05 16.00
N LYS A 39 1.03 5.47 16.99
CA LYS A 39 2.10 6.15 17.73
C LYS A 39 3.45 5.85 17.08
N LEU A 40 4.11 6.87 16.54
CA LEU A 40 5.44 6.78 15.94
C LEU A 40 6.37 7.79 16.61
N GLY A 41 7.52 7.35 17.12
CA GLY A 41 8.49 8.23 17.78
C GLY A 41 7.89 9.06 18.94
N GLY A 42 6.95 8.49 19.70
CA GLY A 42 6.29 9.18 20.82
C GLY A 42 5.08 10.06 20.44
N ARG A 43 4.87 10.36 19.15
CA ARG A 43 3.76 11.19 18.67
C ARG A 43 2.67 10.36 17.99
N TYR A 44 1.41 10.75 18.17
CA TYR A 44 0.28 10.12 17.49
C TYR A 44 0.00 10.78 16.13
N TYR A 45 -0.08 9.97 15.09
CA TYR A 45 -0.42 10.37 13.73
C TYR A 45 -1.74 9.74 13.31
N SER A 46 -2.53 10.48 12.54
CA SER A 46 -3.73 9.94 11.91
C SER A 46 -3.34 8.99 10.79
N CYS A 47 -4.19 7.99 10.55
CA CYS A 47 -4.01 7.01 9.49
C CYS A 47 -5.17 7.04 8.51
N ALA A 48 -4.86 6.68 7.27
CA ALA A 48 -5.81 6.34 6.23
C ALA A 48 -5.59 4.89 5.77
N ALA A 49 -6.61 4.29 5.18
CA ALA A 49 -6.53 2.97 4.57
C ALA A 49 -6.49 3.15 3.05
N ALA A 50 -5.52 2.54 2.37
CA ALA A 50 -5.50 2.43 0.93
C ALA A 50 -5.82 0.98 0.55
N HIS A 51 -7.00 0.76 -0.01
CA HIS A 51 -7.42 -0.52 -0.57
C HIS A 51 -6.70 -0.77 -1.90
N GLY A 52 -6.14 -1.96 -2.05
CA GLY A 52 -5.42 -2.36 -3.24
C GLY A 52 -5.69 -3.81 -3.63
N TYR A 53 -5.37 -4.11 -4.89
CA TYR A 53 -5.51 -5.43 -5.48
C TYR A 53 -4.19 -5.84 -6.11
N ALA A 54 -3.71 -7.04 -5.81
CA ALA A 54 -2.46 -7.57 -6.31
C ALA A 54 -2.65 -8.96 -6.93
N ASP A 55 -1.83 -9.25 -7.93
CA ASP A 55 -1.77 -10.58 -8.52
C ASP A 55 -1.38 -11.60 -7.41
N PRO A 56 -2.19 -12.66 -7.21
CA PRO A 56 -2.06 -13.54 -6.06
C PRO A 56 -0.77 -14.38 -6.07
N ARG A 57 -0.07 -14.47 -7.21
CA ARG A 57 1.14 -15.29 -7.35
C ARG A 57 2.42 -14.47 -7.31
N SER A 58 2.41 -13.29 -7.92
CA SER A 58 3.59 -12.44 -8.10
C SER A 58 3.67 -11.25 -7.14
N GLY A 59 2.57 -10.91 -6.46
CA GLY A 59 2.52 -9.74 -5.57
C GLY A 59 2.55 -8.40 -6.31
N ARG A 60 2.42 -8.42 -7.66
CA ARG A 60 2.34 -7.22 -8.48
C ARG A 60 1.01 -6.52 -8.22
N ILE A 61 1.07 -5.28 -7.75
CA ILE A 61 -0.10 -4.42 -7.55
C ILE A 61 -0.72 -4.11 -8.90
N VAL A 62 -2.00 -4.45 -9.04
CA VAL A 62 -2.78 -4.21 -10.26
C VAL A 62 -3.57 -2.92 -10.14
N ALA A 63 -4.10 -2.61 -8.96
CA ALA A 63 -4.88 -1.38 -8.74
C ALA A 63 -4.86 -0.94 -7.27
N PHE A 64 -5.11 0.35 -7.07
CA PHE A 64 -5.57 0.94 -5.82
C PHE A 64 -6.97 1.53 -6.05
N GLY A 65 -7.89 1.30 -5.13
CA GLY A 65 -9.27 1.79 -5.24
C GLY A 65 -10.20 1.08 -4.29
N ASN A 66 -11.31 1.74 -3.96
CA ASN A 66 -12.39 1.11 -3.23
C ASN A 66 -13.16 0.12 -4.10
N VAL A 67 -13.88 -0.79 -3.43
CA VAL A 67 -14.63 -1.88 -4.08
C VAL A 67 -15.62 -1.41 -5.14
N GLN A 68 -16.20 -0.21 -4.98
CA GLN A 68 -17.15 0.37 -5.94
C GLN A 68 -16.49 0.97 -7.19
N ASP A 69 -15.22 1.38 -7.09
CA ASP A 69 -14.49 2.08 -8.14
C ASP A 69 -13.58 1.13 -8.95
N VAL A 70 -13.26 -0.04 -8.39
CA VAL A 70 -12.44 -1.04 -9.06
C VAL A 70 -13.29 -1.99 -9.91
N PRO A 71 -12.97 -2.14 -11.22
CA PRO A 71 -13.71 -3.02 -12.11
C PRO A 71 -13.84 -4.46 -11.58
N PRO A 72 -15.01 -5.10 -11.72
CA PRO A 72 -15.25 -6.46 -11.21
C PRO A 72 -14.22 -7.50 -11.68
N GLU A 73 -13.69 -7.36 -12.89
CA GLU A 73 -12.66 -8.23 -13.45
C GLU A 73 -11.34 -8.17 -12.68
N ILE A 74 -10.94 -6.99 -12.19
CA ILE A 74 -9.76 -6.85 -11.34
C ILE A 74 -10.05 -7.47 -9.97
N ARG A 75 -11.22 -7.18 -9.39
CA ARG A 75 -11.61 -7.72 -8.08
C ARG A 75 -11.68 -9.26 -8.08
N LYS A 76 -12.25 -9.84 -9.14
CA LYS A 76 -12.37 -11.30 -9.31
C LYS A 76 -11.06 -11.98 -9.73
N GLY A 77 -10.09 -11.25 -10.25
CA GLY A 77 -8.81 -11.82 -10.69
C GLY A 77 -7.71 -11.79 -9.64
N ASN A 78 -7.85 -10.95 -8.62
CA ASN A 78 -6.73 -10.54 -7.77
C ASN A 78 -7.04 -10.71 -6.29
N ALA A 79 -5.99 -10.74 -5.47
CA ALA A 79 -6.10 -10.72 -4.02
C ALA A 79 -6.19 -9.27 -3.52
N GLU A 80 -7.12 -9.01 -2.60
CA GLU A 80 -7.27 -7.71 -1.95
C GLU A 80 -6.26 -7.57 -0.79
N PHE A 81 -5.74 -6.36 -0.64
CA PHE A 81 -4.92 -5.96 0.50
C PHE A 81 -5.27 -4.53 0.94
N ILE A 82 -4.94 -4.19 2.17
CA ILE A 82 -5.10 -2.84 2.72
C ILE A 82 -3.76 -2.35 3.25
N LEU A 83 -3.35 -1.15 2.83
CA LEU A 83 -2.23 -0.44 3.42
C LEU A 83 -2.75 0.60 4.40
N LYS A 84 -2.33 0.50 5.66
CA LYS A 84 -2.53 1.56 6.64
C LYS A 84 -1.40 2.57 6.50
N VAL A 85 -1.75 3.81 6.16
CA VAL A 85 -0.79 4.88 5.84
C VAL A 85 -0.95 6.02 6.84
N ALA A 86 0.13 6.36 7.53
CA ALA A 86 0.19 7.50 8.45
C ALA A 86 0.42 8.80 7.69
N PHE A 87 -0.25 9.87 8.15
CA PHE A 87 -0.09 11.22 7.61
C PHE A 87 0.14 12.28 8.68
N GLY A 88 0.93 13.28 8.30
CA GLY A 88 1.26 14.47 9.09
C GLY A 88 0.86 15.71 8.30
N GLY A 89 -0.08 16.50 8.82
CA GLY A 89 -0.70 17.57 8.02
C GLY A 89 -1.44 16.98 6.82
N LEU A 90 -1.06 17.40 5.61
CA LEU A 90 -1.64 16.92 4.34
C LEU A 90 -0.74 15.89 3.61
N ARG A 91 0.31 15.38 4.25
CA ARG A 91 1.32 14.50 3.63
C ARG A 91 1.29 13.10 4.24
N PHE A 92 1.13 12.09 3.39
CA PHE A 92 1.39 10.68 3.72
C PHE A 92 2.90 10.46 3.77
N PHE A 93 3.39 9.86 4.84
CA PHE A 93 4.83 9.72 5.04
C PHE A 93 5.27 8.32 5.46
N ARG A 94 4.35 7.44 5.85
CA ARG A 94 4.71 6.08 6.27
C ARG A 94 3.58 5.10 6.05
N ILE A 95 3.87 3.96 5.43
CA ILE A 95 3.01 2.78 5.49
C ILE A 95 3.34 2.06 6.79
N VAL A 96 2.37 1.92 7.68
CA VAL A 96 2.57 1.36 9.03
C VAL A 96 2.10 -0.08 9.16
N GLN A 97 1.21 -0.53 8.28
CA GLN A 97 0.71 -1.90 8.30
C GLN A 97 0.22 -2.32 6.91
N LEU A 98 0.49 -3.56 6.55
CA LEU A 98 -0.08 -4.25 5.41
C LEU A 98 -1.03 -5.34 5.94
N PHE A 99 -2.28 -5.27 5.54
CA PHE A 99 -3.28 -6.33 5.75
C PHE A 99 -3.46 -7.05 4.43
N ALA A 100 -2.80 -8.19 4.28
CA ALA A 100 -2.94 -9.09 3.15
C ALA A 100 -3.84 -10.25 3.58
N ASN A 101 -4.87 -10.58 2.76
CA ASN A 101 -5.78 -11.74 2.91
C ASN A 101 -7.15 -11.50 3.58
N ASP A 102 -7.64 -10.25 3.69
CA ASP A 102 -8.95 -9.94 4.29
C ASP A 102 -10.06 -9.63 3.25
N GLY A 103 -9.86 -10.03 1.99
CA GLY A 103 -10.82 -9.77 0.91
C GLY A 103 -12.08 -10.65 0.99
N PRO A 104 -13.26 -10.14 0.61
CA PRO A 104 -14.54 -10.87 0.70
C PRO A 104 -14.60 -12.13 -0.18
N ASP A 105 -13.73 -12.22 -1.18
CA ASP A 105 -13.66 -13.35 -2.12
C ASP A 105 -12.71 -14.48 -1.65
N GLY A 106 -12.03 -14.32 -0.51
CA GLY A 106 -11.15 -15.34 0.08
C GLY A 106 -9.87 -15.66 -0.72
N ARG A 107 -9.55 -14.90 -1.78
CA ARG A 107 -8.30 -15.06 -2.53
C ARG A 107 -7.13 -14.55 -1.71
N GLN A 108 -6.19 -15.45 -1.46
CA GLN A 108 -4.99 -15.16 -0.68
C GLN A 108 -3.78 -14.98 -1.58
N LEU A 109 -2.88 -14.11 -1.16
CA LEU A 109 -1.56 -13.98 -1.73
C LEU A 109 -0.76 -15.25 -1.39
N SER A 110 0.01 -15.76 -2.36
CA SER A 110 1.07 -16.72 -2.06
C SER A 110 2.08 -16.10 -1.09
N LEU A 111 2.90 -16.95 -0.46
CA LEU A 111 3.97 -16.48 0.42
C LEU A 111 4.93 -15.55 -0.35
N ASP A 112 5.37 -15.96 -1.54
CA ASP A 112 6.24 -15.15 -2.41
C ASP A 112 5.60 -13.82 -2.79
N ALA A 113 4.31 -13.81 -3.15
CA ALA A 113 3.58 -12.59 -3.49
C ALA A 113 3.49 -11.62 -2.30
N ARG A 114 3.30 -12.18 -1.11
CA ARG A 114 3.25 -11.42 0.13
C ARG A 114 4.62 -10.83 0.46
N GLU A 115 5.69 -11.60 0.33
CA GLU A 115 7.07 -11.12 0.52
C GLU A 115 7.40 -9.97 -0.42
N VAL A 116 6.98 -10.06 -1.70
CA VAL A 116 7.15 -8.96 -2.67
C VAL A 116 6.41 -7.69 -2.23
N LEU A 117 5.20 -7.80 -1.70
CA LEU A 117 4.45 -6.65 -1.19
C LEU A 117 5.10 -6.05 0.07
N GLU A 118 5.52 -6.90 1.01
CA GLU A 118 6.21 -6.48 2.24
C GLU A 118 7.54 -5.76 1.90
N GLU A 119 8.31 -6.31 0.96
CA GLU A 119 9.53 -5.68 0.44
C GLU A 119 9.20 -4.33 -0.24
N SER A 120 8.14 -4.27 -1.05
CA SER A 120 7.72 -3.03 -1.70
C SER A 120 7.36 -1.95 -0.68
N VAL A 121 6.66 -2.32 0.40
CA VAL A 121 6.31 -1.43 1.51
C VAL A 121 7.56 -0.97 2.25
N GLN A 122 8.50 -1.87 2.52
CA GLN A 122 9.77 -1.52 3.17
C GLN A 122 10.56 -0.52 2.33
N ARG A 123 10.77 -0.81 1.04
CA ARG A 123 11.46 0.07 0.10
C ARG A 123 10.77 1.43 -0.02
N TRP A 124 9.44 1.47 -0.03
CA TRP A 124 8.69 2.73 -0.05
C TRP A 124 8.96 3.57 1.21
N ASN A 125 9.01 2.93 2.38
CA ASN A 125 9.30 3.58 3.67
C ASN A 125 10.76 4.01 3.83
N GLU A 126 11.71 3.33 3.19
CA GLU A 126 13.15 3.65 3.23
C GLU A 126 13.57 4.70 2.19
N ALA A 127 12.72 4.96 1.20
CA ALA A 127 12.99 6.00 0.21
C ALA A 127 13.10 7.37 0.92
N PRO A 128 14.17 8.14 0.69
CA PRO A 128 14.37 9.43 1.34
C PRO A 128 13.18 10.34 1.08
N GLU A 129 12.79 11.11 2.11
CA GLU A 129 11.57 11.91 2.15
C GLU A 129 11.33 12.65 0.82
N ARG A 130 10.26 12.25 0.12
CA ARG A 130 9.76 12.99 -1.06
C ARG A 130 9.08 14.26 -0.56
N GLY A 131 9.87 15.25 -0.18
CA GLY A 131 9.38 16.39 0.60
C GLY A 131 10.21 17.67 0.67
N THR A 132 11.36 17.77 0.00
CA THR A 132 12.17 19.01 -0.11
C THR A 132 11.94 19.78 -1.40
N THR A 133 10.70 19.92 -1.85
CA THR A 133 10.34 21.11 -2.62
C THR A 133 9.54 22.02 -1.69
N PRO A 134 10.13 23.10 -1.15
CA PRO A 134 9.33 24.16 -0.57
C PRO A 134 8.44 24.73 -1.68
N CYS A 135 7.15 24.86 -1.39
CA CYS A 135 6.27 25.72 -2.18
C CYS A 135 6.76 27.17 -2.06
#